data_AF-A0A4Y8PHP6-F1
#
_entry.id   AF-A0A4Y8PHP6-F1
#
_cell.length_a   1.000
_cell.length_b   1.000
_cell.length_c   1.000
_cell.angle_alpha   90.00
_cell.angle_beta   90.00
_cell.angle_gamma   90.00
#
_symmetry.space_group_name_H-M   'P 1'
#
loop_
_entity.id
_entity.type
_entity.pdbx_description
1 polymer ?
#
loop_
_entity_poly.entity_id
_entity_poly.type
_entity_poly.pdbx_seq_one_letter_code
_entity_poly.pdbx_strand_id
1 'polypeptide(L)'
;MEKGVSVKTKRLQPLIFWDKAAEKLLKWKNPTNFDDNVHDLRVLGKKLRALYYFFKPFLGKNFVRKEKLKVKKAMSSLGDIRDTHVSMKIYRKIKQDYPQLIFPKILENFLESQSHGLKQNQPYSNGKSLQVEKKHIKSMEIILSARERLLKKISGKPFEKKMIIERMQEGLSAVLDSMIKAKNESSAASFHEWRIKTKRFYYQLSLCLHRKSSAELEKVVKKFKQIEQYLGQAHDFHVLSTLVSTVDSKYVNDKEKKSFEEFLLLLNKFETEKEKEALELAEKLIGSGLEETITTLFNP
;
A
#
# COMPACT_ATOMS: atom_id res chain seq x y z
N MET A 1 25.90 -17.45 -59.10
CA MET A 1 24.68 -17.16 -58.32
C MET A 1 24.81 -17.84 -56.98
N GLU A 2 25.27 -17.12 -55.95
CA GLU A 2 25.20 -17.60 -54.57
C GLU A 2 24.59 -16.49 -53.71
N LYS A 3 23.50 -16.86 -53.02
CA LYS A 3 22.67 -15.98 -52.21
C LYS A 3 23.38 -15.71 -50.89
N GLY A 4 23.93 -14.52 -50.74
CA GLY A 4 24.41 -13.99 -49.46
C GLY A 4 23.23 -13.78 -48.50
N VAL A 5 23.15 -14.65 -47.49
CA VAL A 5 22.16 -14.63 -46.42
C VAL A 5 22.26 -13.32 -45.64
N SER A 6 21.22 -12.49 -45.77
CA SER A 6 21.03 -11.29 -44.94
C SER A 6 20.86 -11.71 -43.48
N VAL A 7 21.91 -11.47 -42.67
CA VAL A 7 21.86 -11.59 -41.22
C VAL A 7 20.83 -10.59 -40.72
N LYS A 8 19.66 -11.10 -40.31
CA LYS A 8 18.62 -10.33 -39.62
C LYS A 8 19.24 -9.65 -38.41
N THR A 9 19.52 -8.36 -38.54
CA THR A 9 19.85 -7.48 -37.43
C THR A 9 18.67 -7.53 -36.46
N LYS A 10 18.82 -8.24 -35.33
CA LYS A 10 17.89 -8.13 -34.20
C LYS A 10 17.79 -6.64 -33.87
N ARG A 11 16.65 -6.01 -34.16
CA ARG A 11 16.36 -4.64 -33.74
C ARG A 11 16.60 -4.57 -32.23
N LEU A 12 17.69 -3.91 -31.83
CA LEU A 12 17.99 -3.67 -30.42
C LEU A 12 16.85 -2.85 -29.85
N GLN A 13 16.13 -3.41 -28.86
CA GLN A 13 15.06 -2.68 -28.20
C GLN A 13 15.63 -1.49 -27.43
N PRO A 14 14.92 -0.34 -27.37
CA PRO A 14 15.41 0.84 -26.69
C PRO A 14 15.57 0.57 -25.18
N LEU A 15 16.71 1.03 -24.64
CA LEU A 15 17.05 0.96 -23.23
C LEU A 15 16.50 2.19 -22.49
N ILE A 16 15.93 1.99 -21.29
CA ILE A 16 15.39 3.07 -20.46
C ILE A 16 16.16 3.17 -19.14
N PHE A 17 16.53 4.39 -18.76
CA PHE A 17 17.17 4.69 -17.48
C PHE A 17 16.12 5.15 -16.46
N TRP A 18 16.01 4.41 -15.35
CA TRP A 18 14.94 4.59 -14.35
C TRP A 18 15.42 5.20 -13.03
N ASP A 19 16.70 5.55 -12.92
CA ASP A 19 17.30 6.14 -11.74
C ASP A 19 16.55 7.40 -11.27
N LYS A 20 16.34 8.38 -12.16
CA LYS A 20 15.64 9.63 -11.84
C LYS A 20 14.17 9.41 -11.48
N ALA A 21 13.49 8.48 -12.16
CA ALA A 21 12.09 8.15 -11.87
C ALA A 21 11.96 7.45 -10.52
N ALA A 22 12.86 6.51 -10.22
CA ALA A 22 12.93 5.82 -8.93
C ALA A 22 13.27 6.79 -7.79
N GLU A 23 14.23 7.70 -7.99
CA GLU A 23 14.56 8.75 -7.03
C GLU A 23 13.36 9.63 -6.70
N LYS A 24 12.65 10.11 -7.72
CA LYS A 24 11.44 10.92 -7.57
C LYS A 24 10.36 10.16 -6.79
N LEU A 25 10.11 8.90 -7.15
CA LEU A 25 9.10 8.09 -6.48
C LEU A 25 9.46 7.80 -5.02
N LEU A 26 10.74 7.53 -4.76
CA LEU A 26 11.32 7.24 -3.44
C LEU A 26 11.76 8.51 -2.68
N LYS A 27 11.31 9.69 -3.09
CA LYS A 27 11.56 10.93 -2.35
C LYS A 27 10.90 10.81 -0.97
N TRP A 28 11.72 10.94 0.07
CA TRP A 28 11.26 11.09 1.44
C TRP A 28 11.15 12.57 1.76
N LYS A 29 10.03 12.98 2.36
CA LYS A 29 9.76 14.40 2.65
C LYS A 29 10.33 14.87 3.98
N ASN A 30 10.78 13.94 4.83
CA ASN A 30 11.27 14.21 6.19
C ASN A 30 10.33 15.15 6.98
N PRO A 31 9.11 14.70 7.28
CA PRO A 31 8.13 15.52 7.98
C PRO A 31 8.56 15.78 9.43
N THR A 32 8.09 16.90 9.97
CA THR A 32 8.51 17.46 11.27
C THR A 32 7.85 16.79 12.47
N ASN A 33 6.63 16.25 12.33
CA ASN A 33 5.96 15.53 13.41
C ASN A 33 6.14 14.01 13.29
N PHE A 34 6.08 13.33 14.43
CA PHE A 34 6.36 11.90 14.53
C PHE A 34 5.34 11.04 13.75
N ASP A 35 4.05 11.36 13.81
CA ASP A 35 2.98 10.61 13.15
C ASP A 35 3.15 10.61 11.62
N ASP A 36 3.42 11.78 11.04
CA ASP A 36 3.66 11.94 9.61
C ASP A 36 4.98 11.27 9.23
N ASN A 37 5.98 11.28 10.11
CA ASN A 37 7.25 10.59 9.87
C ASN A 37 7.06 9.08 9.77
N VAL A 38 6.33 8.48 10.73
CA VAL A 38 5.93 7.07 10.70
C VAL A 38 5.11 6.76 9.45
N HIS A 39 4.16 7.63 9.08
CA HIS A 39 3.36 7.48 7.87
C HIS A 39 4.22 7.45 6.60
N ASP A 40 5.08 8.46 6.43
CA ASP A 40 5.91 8.64 5.25
C ASP A 40 6.95 7.52 5.10
N LEU A 41 7.57 7.08 6.21
CA LEU A 41 8.47 5.92 6.21
C LEU A 41 7.73 4.65 5.79
N ARG A 42 6.51 4.42 6.29
CA ARG A 42 5.68 3.28 5.85
C ARG A 42 5.33 3.38 4.37
N VAL A 43 5.01 4.56 3.85
CA VAL A 43 4.75 4.76 2.42
C VAL A 43 6.00 4.48 1.60
N LEU A 44 7.16 4.99 2.02
CA LEU A 44 8.45 4.74 1.38
C LEU A 44 8.79 3.26 1.36
N GLY A 45 8.59 2.54 2.47
CA GLY A 45 8.77 1.09 2.53
C GLY A 45 7.85 0.33 1.57
N LYS A 46 6.58 0.76 1.42
CA LYS A 46 5.65 0.15 0.43
C LYS A 46 6.15 0.36 -1.00
N LYS A 47 6.61 1.57 -1.33
CA LYS A 47 7.19 1.89 -2.66
C LYS A 47 8.46 1.09 -2.93
N LEU A 48 9.37 0.97 -1.96
CA LEU A 48 10.58 0.14 -2.08
C LEU A 48 10.24 -1.31 -2.40
N ARG A 49 9.27 -1.89 -1.69
CA ARG A 49 8.83 -3.27 -1.94
C ARG A 49 8.23 -3.45 -3.33
N ALA A 50 7.54 -2.44 -3.86
CA ALA A 50 7.04 -2.47 -5.23
C ALA A 50 8.17 -2.39 -6.26
N LEU A 51 9.17 -1.53 -6.03
CA LEU A 51 10.33 -1.36 -6.90
C LEU A 51 11.26 -2.58 -6.89
N TYR A 52 11.46 -3.24 -5.74
CA TYR A 52 12.18 -4.51 -5.70
C TYR A 52 11.51 -5.61 -6.53
N TYR A 53 10.19 -5.59 -6.62
CA TYR A 53 9.46 -6.52 -7.48
C TYR A 53 9.60 -6.15 -8.96
N PHE A 54 9.52 -4.86 -9.28
CA PHE A 54 9.70 -4.35 -10.64
C PHE A 54 11.11 -4.65 -11.17
N PHE A 55 12.15 -4.28 -10.44
CA PHE A 55 13.55 -4.54 -10.83
C PHE A 55 14.02 -5.96 -10.49
N LYS A 56 13.12 -6.88 -10.13
CA LYS A 56 13.49 -8.24 -9.70
C LYS A 56 14.39 -8.99 -10.69
N PRO A 57 14.11 -8.98 -12.01
CA PRO A 57 14.95 -9.74 -12.94
C PRO A 57 16.38 -9.20 -13.00
N PHE A 58 16.54 -7.89 -12.82
CA PHE A 58 17.84 -7.22 -12.79
C PHE A 58 18.60 -7.44 -11.46
N LEU A 59 17.89 -7.39 -10.34
CA LEU A 59 18.49 -7.44 -9.01
C LEU A 59 18.81 -8.86 -8.52
N GLY A 60 18.18 -9.87 -9.12
CA GLY A 60 18.28 -11.26 -8.71
C GLY A 60 17.33 -11.63 -7.57
N LYS A 61 16.73 -12.83 -7.66
CA LYS A 61 15.70 -13.34 -6.73
C LYS A 61 16.15 -13.30 -5.26
N ASN A 62 17.40 -13.68 -4.98
CA ASN A 62 17.93 -13.77 -3.63
C ASN A 62 18.09 -12.40 -2.97
N PHE A 63 18.62 -11.42 -3.70
CA PHE A 63 18.77 -10.04 -3.20
C PHE A 63 17.39 -9.43 -2.89
N VAL A 64 16.46 -9.54 -3.86
CA VAL A 64 15.08 -9.03 -3.73
C VAL A 64 14.36 -9.64 -2.53
N ARG A 65 14.48 -10.95 -2.33
CA ARG A 65 13.87 -11.64 -1.19
C ARG A 65 14.38 -11.10 0.14
N LYS A 66 15.71 -10.96 0.28
CA LYS A 66 16.36 -10.48 1.52
C LYS A 66 15.97 -9.03 1.81
N GLU A 67 16.09 -8.13 0.84
CA GLU A 67 15.79 -6.70 1.05
C GLU A 67 14.30 -6.45 1.30
N LYS A 68 13.41 -7.13 0.55
CA LYS A 68 11.96 -7.04 0.79
C LYS A 68 11.58 -7.48 2.21
N LEU A 69 12.24 -8.52 2.73
CA LEU A 69 11.98 -9.00 4.09
C LEU A 69 12.45 -8.00 5.15
N LYS A 70 13.64 -7.40 4.99
CA LYS A 70 14.14 -6.34 5.89
C LYS A 70 13.18 -5.15 5.94
N VAL A 71 12.76 -4.65 4.77
CA VAL A 71 11.81 -3.54 4.67
C VAL A 71 10.46 -3.92 5.25
N LYS A 72 9.96 -5.14 5.00
CA LYS A 72 8.70 -5.62 5.61
C LYS A 72 8.79 -5.60 7.13
N LYS A 73 9.87 -6.14 7.72
CA LYS A 73 10.06 -6.16 9.18
C LYS A 73 10.13 -4.74 9.77
N ALA A 74 10.89 -3.84 9.15
CA ALA A 74 10.98 -2.44 9.58
C ALA A 74 9.64 -1.70 9.47
N MET A 75 8.83 -2.00 8.45
CA MET A 75 7.47 -1.44 8.37
C MET A 75 6.54 -2.02 9.42
N SER A 76 6.65 -3.31 9.74
CA SER A 76 5.83 -3.96 10.76
C SER A 76 6.08 -3.36 12.14
N SER A 77 7.33 -3.06 12.51
CA SER A 77 7.65 -2.36 13.76
C SER A 77 7.10 -0.93 13.85
N LEU A 78 6.73 -0.34 12.70
CA LEU A 78 6.03 0.95 12.61
C LEU A 78 4.49 0.79 12.56
N GLY A 79 3.97 -0.44 12.48
CA GLY A 79 2.53 -0.73 12.31
C GLY A 79 1.72 -0.44 13.58
N ASP A 80 2.21 -0.95 14.71
CA ASP A 80 1.53 -0.89 16.02
C ASP A 80 1.19 0.55 16.43
N ILE A 81 2.00 1.52 16.02
CA ILE A 81 1.81 2.96 16.31
C ILE A 81 0.70 3.57 15.43
N ARG A 82 0.58 3.11 14.18
CA ARG A 82 -0.29 3.72 13.18
C ARG A 82 -1.73 3.26 13.32
N ASP A 83 -1.92 1.97 13.57
CA ASP A 83 -3.23 1.36 13.39
C ASP A 83 -4.23 1.92 14.43
N THR A 84 -3.79 2.13 15.69
CA THR A 84 -4.58 2.84 16.71
C THR A 84 -4.94 4.28 16.33
N HIS A 85 -4.01 5.06 15.77
CA HIS A 85 -4.28 6.45 15.38
C HIS A 85 -5.26 6.54 14.21
N VAL A 86 -5.17 5.60 13.26
CA VAL A 86 -6.15 5.48 12.16
C VAL A 86 -7.52 5.11 12.71
N SER A 87 -7.61 4.09 13.57
CA SER A 87 -8.85 3.69 14.24
C SER A 87 -9.51 4.84 15.01
N MET A 88 -8.72 5.63 15.76
CA MET A 88 -9.22 6.81 16.47
C MET A 88 -9.77 7.88 15.52
N LYS A 89 -9.06 8.17 14.42
CA LYS A 89 -9.54 9.15 13.42
C LYS A 89 -10.86 8.70 12.79
N ILE A 90 -10.98 7.42 12.47
CA ILE A 90 -12.21 6.85 11.90
C ILE A 90 -13.35 6.92 12.92
N TYR A 91 -13.11 6.50 14.17
CA TYR A 91 -14.10 6.59 15.25
C TYR A 91 -14.64 8.01 15.41
N ARG A 92 -13.75 9.00 15.53
CA ARG A 92 -14.13 10.42 15.67
C ARG A 92 -14.92 10.94 14.47
N LYS A 93 -14.52 10.54 13.26
CA LYS A 93 -15.25 10.90 12.05
C LYS A 93 -16.66 10.31 12.04
N ILE A 94 -16.83 9.02 12.34
CA ILE A 94 -18.15 8.40 12.40
C ILE A 94 -19.01 9.05 13.50
N LYS A 95 -18.43 9.35 14.67
CA LYS A 95 -19.12 10.07 15.75
C LYS A 95 -19.61 11.45 15.33
N GLN A 96 -18.83 12.16 14.52
CA GLN A 96 -19.23 13.44 13.95
C GLN A 96 -20.31 13.31 12.87
N ASP A 97 -20.18 12.33 11.98
CA ASP A 97 -21.08 12.14 10.83
C ASP A 97 -22.43 11.52 11.25
N TYR A 98 -22.50 10.85 12.41
CA TYR A 98 -23.68 10.14 12.92
C TYR A 98 -23.96 10.47 14.40
N PRO A 99 -24.23 11.74 14.77
CA PRO A 99 -24.38 12.16 16.17
C PRO A 99 -25.56 11.51 16.90
N GLN A 100 -26.54 10.96 16.18
CA GLN A 100 -27.70 10.26 16.71
C GLN A 100 -27.39 8.86 17.25
N LEU A 101 -26.24 8.28 16.91
CA LEU A 101 -25.87 6.94 17.37
C LEU A 101 -25.34 6.98 18.79
N ILE A 102 -25.66 5.93 19.56
CA ILE A 102 -25.06 5.73 20.87
C ILE A 102 -23.68 5.12 20.65
N PHE A 103 -22.63 5.89 20.99
CA PHE A 103 -21.26 5.40 20.86
C PHE A 103 -20.77 4.80 22.18
N PRO A 104 -20.07 3.66 22.15
CA PRO A 104 -19.55 3.08 23.37
C PRO A 104 -18.43 3.94 23.96
N LYS A 105 -18.66 4.50 25.15
CA LYS A 105 -17.69 5.40 25.79
C LYS A 105 -16.42 4.68 26.23
N ILE A 106 -16.55 3.41 26.61
CA ILE A 106 -15.40 2.56 26.95
C ILE A 106 -14.47 2.34 25.74
N LEU A 107 -15.00 2.29 24.52
CA LEU A 107 -14.22 2.22 23.29
C LEU A 107 -13.45 3.52 23.03
N GLU A 108 -14.09 4.68 23.26
CA GLU A 108 -13.42 5.98 23.16
C GLU A 108 -12.25 6.06 24.13
N ASN A 109 -12.50 5.75 25.41
CA ASN A 109 -11.46 5.73 26.45
C ASN A 109 -10.33 4.75 26.12
N PHE A 110 -10.67 3.57 25.60
CA PHE A 110 -9.70 2.57 25.17
C PHE A 110 -8.82 3.12 24.03
N LEU A 111 -9.44 3.61 22.97
CA LEU A 111 -8.72 4.22 21.83
C LEU A 111 -7.87 5.41 22.28
N GLU A 112 -8.38 6.24 23.20
CA GLU A 112 -7.67 7.40 23.74
C GLU A 112 -6.45 6.96 24.54
N SER A 113 -6.59 6.00 25.46
CA SER A 113 -5.48 5.46 26.25
C SER A 113 -4.37 4.86 25.36
N GLN A 114 -4.73 4.14 24.30
CA GLN A 114 -3.79 3.58 23.34
C GLN A 114 -3.12 4.68 22.51
N SER A 115 -3.86 5.73 22.14
CA SER A 115 -3.30 6.87 21.40
C SER A 115 -2.44 7.80 22.26
N HIS A 116 -2.77 7.99 23.54
CA HIS A 116 -2.03 8.82 24.50
C HIS A 116 -0.75 8.14 24.96
N GLY A 117 -0.74 6.81 25.11
CA GLY A 117 0.49 6.04 25.30
C GLY A 117 1.49 6.19 24.14
N LEU A 118 1.03 6.63 22.97
CA LEU A 118 1.86 6.95 21.80
C LEU A 118 2.21 8.45 21.69
N LYS A 119 1.32 9.35 22.12
CA LYS A 119 1.46 10.82 22.01
C LYS A 119 2.09 11.52 23.21
N GLN A 120 2.08 10.96 24.42
CA GLN A 120 2.88 11.47 25.55
C GLN A 120 4.36 11.09 25.39
N ASN A 121 4.98 11.60 24.32
CA ASN A 121 6.42 11.64 24.10
C ASN A 121 6.83 13.12 23.91
N GLN A 122 6.66 13.89 24.98
CA GLN A 122 7.56 14.99 25.34
C GLN A 122 8.09 14.69 26.76
N PRO A 123 9.28 15.18 27.11
CA PRO A 123 10.41 14.32 27.49
C PRO A 123 10.38 13.91 28.97
N TYR A 124 11.12 12.83 29.27
CA TYR A 124 11.49 12.35 30.61
C TYR A 124 10.42 11.64 31.43
N SER A 125 10.33 10.31 31.26
CA SER A 125 10.59 9.32 32.33
C SER A 125 10.10 7.93 31.89
N ASN A 126 10.90 6.90 32.24
CA ASN A 126 10.62 5.46 32.12
C ASN A 126 10.85 4.78 30.75
N GLY A 127 11.74 3.78 30.77
CA GLY A 127 12.42 3.16 29.62
C GLY A 127 11.59 2.48 28.51
N LYS A 128 10.26 2.60 28.49
CA LYS A 128 9.42 2.19 27.35
C LYS A 128 9.51 3.18 26.18
N SER A 129 9.60 4.48 26.47
CA SER A 129 9.75 5.54 25.46
C SER A 129 11.05 5.39 24.65
N LEU A 130 12.15 5.09 25.34
CA LEU A 130 13.46 4.81 24.74
C LEU A 130 13.43 3.63 23.74
N GLN A 131 12.54 2.64 23.95
CA GLN A 131 12.42 1.49 23.05
C GLN A 131 11.63 1.83 21.78
N VAL A 132 10.58 2.65 21.87
CA VAL A 132 9.78 3.08 20.71
C VAL A 132 10.62 3.97 19.79
N GLU A 133 11.36 4.91 20.37
CA GLU A 133 12.28 5.78 19.64
C GLU A 133 13.40 4.98 18.97
N LYS A 134 14.06 4.06 19.70
CA LYS A 134 15.06 3.14 19.13
C LYS A 134 14.49 2.28 18.00
N LYS A 135 13.25 1.77 18.13
CA LYS A 135 12.59 0.99 17.08
C LYS A 135 12.29 1.86 15.86
N HIS A 136 11.85 3.10 16.06
CA HIS A 136 11.57 4.06 14.99
C HIS A 136 12.85 4.42 14.24
N ILE A 137 13.90 4.86 14.94
CA ILE A 137 15.22 5.20 14.37
C ILE A 137 15.78 4.01 13.58
N LYS A 138 15.78 2.81 14.17
CA LYS A 138 16.25 1.60 13.48
C LYS A 138 15.43 1.28 12.23
N SER A 139 14.11 1.47 12.29
CA SER A 139 13.22 1.24 11.14
C SER A 139 13.50 2.25 10.03
N MET A 140 13.70 3.51 10.40
CA MET A 140 14.09 4.59 9.50
C MET A 140 15.43 4.29 8.82
N GLU A 141 16.47 3.96 9.57
CA GLU A 141 17.79 3.58 9.05
C GLU A 141 17.69 2.42 8.06
N ILE A 142 16.94 1.36 8.40
CA ILE A 142 16.76 0.20 7.52
C ILE A 142 16.11 0.61 6.19
N ILE A 143 15.04 1.42 6.25
CA ILE A 143 14.28 1.84 5.07
C ILE A 143 15.12 2.78 4.19
N LEU A 144 15.79 3.77 4.77
CA LEU A 144 16.62 4.72 4.04
C LEU A 144 17.86 4.03 3.43
N SER A 145 18.52 3.15 4.18
CA SER A 145 19.63 2.37 3.64
C SER A 145 19.17 1.41 2.53
N ALA A 146 17.97 0.82 2.64
CA ALA A 146 17.40 -0.02 1.59
C ALA A 146 17.12 0.78 0.31
N ARG A 147 16.63 2.02 0.45
CA ARG A 147 16.48 2.97 -0.65
C ARG A 147 17.82 3.24 -1.34
N GLU A 148 18.85 3.60 -0.60
CA GLU A 148 20.18 3.88 -1.17
C GLU A 148 20.77 2.67 -1.89
N ARG A 149 20.70 1.48 -1.28
CA ARG A 149 21.17 0.24 -1.91
C ARG A 149 20.44 -0.07 -3.21
N LEU A 150 19.12 0.16 -3.26
CA LEU A 150 18.35 -0.01 -4.48
C LEU A 150 18.79 0.97 -5.56
N LEU A 151 18.85 2.27 -5.23
CA LEU A 151 19.25 3.33 -6.17
C LEU A 151 20.66 3.09 -6.71
N LYS A 152 21.63 2.80 -5.85
CA LYS A 152 22.99 2.44 -6.26
C LYS A 152 23.02 1.22 -7.20
N LYS A 153 22.16 0.23 -6.96
CA LYS A 153 22.12 -0.96 -7.81
C LYS A 153 21.53 -0.71 -9.19
N ILE A 154 20.57 0.20 -9.33
CA ILE A 154 19.91 0.50 -10.62
C ILE A 154 20.53 1.69 -11.36
N SER A 155 21.32 2.52 -10.68
CA SER A 155 21.96 3.70 -11.25
C SER A 155 22.80 3.34 -12.48
N GLY A 156 22.63 4.11 -13.56
CA GLY A 156 23.34 3.93 -14.83
C GLY A 156 23.04 2.62 -15.56
N LYS A 157 22.10 1.81 -15.08
CA LYS A 157 21.80 0.50 -15.68
C LYS A 157 20.55 0.56 -16.52
N PRO A 158 20.63 0.16 -17.79
CA PRO A 158 19.48 0.16 -18.64
C PRO A 158 18.51 -0.96 -18.23
N PHE A 159 17.22 -0.69 -18.41
CA PHE A 159 16.16 -1.68 -18.23
C PHE A 159 15.47 -1.89 -19.58
N GLU A 160 15.46 -3.14 -20.07
CA GLU A 160 14.92 -3.46 -21.38
C GLU A 160 13.40 -3.26 -21.44
N LYS A 161 12.90 -2.71 -22.55
CA LYS A 161 11.46 -2.50 -22.78
C LYS A 161 10.64 -3.78 -22.58
N LYS A 162 11.10 -4.91 -23.13
CA LYS A 162 10.46 -6.22 -22.94
C LYS A 162 10.24 -6.56 -21.47
N MET A 163 11.24 -6.33 -20.62
CA MET A 163 11.13 -6.60 -19.18
C MET A 163 10.07 -5.72 -18.51
N ILE A 164 9.91 -4.48 -18.96
CA ILE A 164 8.86 -3.57 -18.46
C ILE A 164 7.48 -4.13 -18.78
N ILE A 165 7.26 -4.54 -20.04
CA ILE A 165 5.99 -5.14 -20.48
C ILE A 165 5.68 -6.37 -19.63
N GLU A 166 6.62 -7.30 -19.51
CA GLU A 166 6.48 -8.50 -18.66
C GLU A 166 6.17 -8.11 -17.21
N ARG A 167 6.84 -7.08 -16.67
CA ARG A 167 6.56 -6.59 -15.31
C ARG A 167 5.15 -6.06 -15.14
N MET A 168 4.64 -5.32 -16.13
CA MET A 168 3.31 -4.73 -16.11
C MET A 168 2.24 -5.81 -16.26
N GLN A 169 2.42 -6.76 -17.18
CA GLN A 169 1.50 -7.87 -17.40
C GLN A 169 1.41 -8.77 -16.15
N GLU A 170 2.54 -9.18 -15.58
CA GLU A 170 2.54 -9.94 -14.33
C GLU A 170 1.94 -9.15 -13.16
N GLY A 171 2.13 -7.82 -13.14
CA GLY A 171 1.56 -6.94 -12.13
C GLY A 171 0.04 -6.89 -12.23
N LEU A 172 -0.48 -6.73 -13.45
CA LEU A 172 -1.90 -6.70 -13.76
C LEU A 172 -2.56 -8.06 -13.48
N SER A 173 -2.02 -9.16 -14.02
CA SER A 173 -2.53 -10.52 -13.76
C SER A 173 -2.61 -10.79 -12.26
N ALA A 174 -1.57 -10.44 -11.48
CA ALA A 174 -1.60 -10.62 -10.03
C ALA A 174 -2.67 -9.78 -9.33
N VAL A 175 -3.09 -8.64 -9.90
CA VAL A 175 -4.24 -7.87 -9.41
C VAL A 175 -5.54 -8.58 -9.76
N LEU A 176 -5.71 -8.98 -11.03
CA LEU A 176 -6.92 -9.63 -11.54
C LEU A 176 -7.21 -10.94 -10.80
N ASP A 177 -6.20 -11.80 -10.62
CA ASP A 177 -6.35 -13.06 -9.90
C ASP A 177 -6.83 -12.82 -8.47
N SER A 178 -6.24 -11.84 -7.78
CA SER A 178 -6.62 -11.48 -6.41
C SER A 178 -7.97 -10.79 -6.32
N MET A 179 -8.38 -10.05 -7.36
CA MET A 179 -9.71 -9.46 -7.47
C MET A 179 -10.78 -10.53 -7.63
N ILE A 180 -10.57 -11.49 -8.53
CA ILE A 180 -11.48 -12.61 -8.76
C ILE A 180 -11.64 -13.41 -7.45
N LYS A 181 -10.53 -13.68 -6.77
CA LYS A 181 -10.54 -14.31 -5.45
C LYS A 181 -11.32 -13.49 -4.42
N ALA A 182 -11.10 -12.17 -4.36
CA ALA A 182 -11.83 -11.28 -3.46
C ALA A 182 -13.34 -11.30 -3.72
N LYS A 183 -13.74 -11.25 -5.00
CA LYS A 183 -15.14 -11.33 -5.42
C LYS A 183 -15.79 -12.66 -5.04
N ASN A 184 -15.10 -13.78 -5.27
CA ASN A 184 -15.65 -15.11 -5.02
C ASN A 184 -15.71 -15.47 -3.53
N GLU A 185 -14.65 -15.16 -2.78
CA GLU A 185 -14.57 -15.51 -1.36
C GLU A 185 -15.26 -14.48 -0.45
N SER A 186 -15.38 -13.23 -0.91
CA SER A 186 -15.98 -12.11 -0.15
C SER A 186 -15.50 -12.03 1.30
N SER A 187 -14.19 -12.20 1.53
CA SER A 187 -13.60 -12.24 2.86
C SER A 187 -12.58 -11.12 3.03
N ALA A 188 -12.45 -10.60 4.26
CA ALA A 188 -11.46 -9.57 4.57
C ALA A 188 -10.02 -10.01 4.20
N ALA A 189 -9.71 -11.31 4.29
CA ALA A 189 -8.41 -11.84 3.90
C ALA A 189 -8.17 -11.75 2.38
N SER A 190 -9.18 -12.08 1.56
CA SER A 190 -9.06 -12.00 0.09
C SER A 190 -9.05 -10.55 -0.39
N PHE A 191 -9.86 -9.66 0.18
CA PHE A 191 -9.79 -8.21 -0.08
C PHE A 191 -8.45 -7.60 0.37
N HIS A 192 -7.89 -8.04 1.50
CA HIS A 192 -6.57 -7.60 1.93
C HIS A 192 -5.46 -8.06 0.98
N GLU A 193 -5.53 -9.29 0.48
CA GLU A 193 -4.62 -9.78 -0.55
C GLU A 193 -4.73 -8.90 -1.81
N TRP A 194 -5.94 -8.67 -2.31
CA TRP A 194 -6.19 -7.83 -3.47
C TRP A 194 -5.62 -6.43 -3.29
N ARG A 195 -5.88 -5.79 -2.15
CA ARG A 195 -5.30 -4.50 -1.78
C ARG A 195 -3.77 -4.48 -1.90
N ILE A 196 -3.08 -5.51 -1.40
CA ILE A 196 -1.61 -5.58 -1.48
C ILE A 196 -1.13 -5.60 -2.94
N LYS A 197 -1.81 -6.35 -3.81
CA LYS A 197 -1.46 -6.45 -5.23
C LYS A 197 -1.75 -5.14 -5.95
N THR A 198 -2.95 -4.59 -5.77
CA THR A 198 -3.39 -3.30 -6.33
C THR A 198 -2.42 -2.18 -5.96
N LYS A 199 -2.07 -2.06 -4.67
CA LYS A 199 -1.14 -1.04 -4.20
C LYS A 199 0.26 -1.18 -4.81
N ARG A 200 0.73 -2.42 -4.98
CA ARG A 200 2.02 -2.69 -5.62
C ARG A 200 1.98 -2.26 -7.08
N PHE A 201 0.95 -2.66 -7.81
CA PHE A 201 0.81 -2.35 -9.23
C PHE A 201 0.64 -0.84 -9.47
N TYR A 202 -0.14 -0.16 -8.62
CA TYR A 202 -0.23 1.31 -8.61
C TYR A 202 1.14 2.00 -8.51
N TYR A 203 2.04 1.53 -7.62
CA TYR A 203 3.38 2.10 -7.52
C TYR A 203 4.27 1.79 -8.72
N GLN A 204 4.05 0.66 -9.39
CA GLN A 204 4.76 0.31 -10.62
C GLN A 204 4.31 1.19 -11.79
N LEU A 205 3.00 1.38 -11.95
CA LEU A 205 2.47 2.35 -12.91
C LEU A 205 2.95 3.77 -12.61
N SER A 206 3.00 4.15 -11.33
CA SER A 206 3.51 5.46 -10.90
C SER A 206 5.00 5.64 -11.18
N LEU A 207 5.78 4.55 -11.15
CA LEU A 207 7.19 4.59 -11.57
C LEU A 207 7.28 4.95 -13.06
N CYS A 208 6.39 4.38 -13.88
CA CYS A 208 6.30 4.61 -15.31
C CYS A 208 5.78 6.00 -15.71
N LEU A 209 5.30 6.82 -14.76
CA LEU A 209 4.90 8.20 -15.03
C LEU A 209 6.11 9.14 -15.11
N HIS A 210 6.41 9.63 -16.31
CA HIS A 210 7.43 10.63 -16.61
C HIS A 210 6.84 11.80 -17.41
N ARG A 211 7.63 12.86 -17.65
CA ARG A 211 7.17 14.10 -18.32
C ARG A 211 6.54 13.93 -19.71
N LYS A 212 6.74 12.79 -20.37
CA LYS A 212 6.19 12.47 -21.71
C LYS A 212 5.19 11.32 -21.67
N SER A 213 4.67 10.98 -20.49
CA SER A 213 3.65 9.92 -20.37
C SER A 213 2.38 10.32 -21.09
N SER A 214 1.71 9.34 -21.69
CA SER A 214 0.43 9.57 -22.34
C SER A 214 -0.65 9.93 -21.32
N ALA A 215 -1.64 10.74 -21.74
CA ALA A 215 -2.81 11.04 -20.93
C ALA A 215 -3.56 9.76 -20.49
N GLU A 216 -3.47 8.70 -21.30
CA GLU A 216 -4.09 7.42 -20.99
C GLU A 216 -3.41 6.70 -19.82
N LEU A 217 -2.07 6.67 -19.76
CA LEU A 217 -1.35 6.12 -18.60
C LEU A 217 -1.69 6.88 -17.31
N GLU A 218 -1.82 8.21 -17.38
CA GLU A 218 -2.22 9.02 -16.23
C GLU A 218 -3.63 8.67 -15.73
N LYS A 219 -4.60 8.46 -16.63
CA LYS A 219 -5.95 8.01 -16.27
C LYS A 219 -5.90 6.66 -15.57
N VAL A 220 -5.18 5.69 -16.14
CA VAL A 220 -5.03 4.34 -15.56
C VAL A 220 -4.43 4.44 -14.15
N VAL A 221 -3.35 5.22 -13.97
CA VAL A 221 -2.73 5.42 -12.64
C VAL A 221 -3.73 6.03 -11.65
N LYS A 222 -4.51 7.04 -12.06
CA LYS A 222 -5.54 7.66 -11.21
C LYS A 222 -6.61 6.65 -10.80
N LYS A 223 -7.05 5.78 -11.70
CA LYS A 223 -8.03 4.72 -11.41
C LYS A 223 -7.49 3.70 -10.42
N PHE A 224 -6.25 3.21 -10.61
CA PHE A 224 -5.62 2.31 -9.65
C PHE A 224 -5.38 2.95 -8.28
N LYS A 225 -5.08 4.25 -8.24
CA LYS A 225 -5.00 5.00 -6.98
C LYS A 225 -6.36 5.01 -6.26
N GLN A 226 -7.45 5.24 -6.99
CA GLN A 226 -8.80 5.26 -6.44
C GLN A 226 -9.22 3.87 -5.90
N ILE A 227 -8.97 2.79 -6.65
CA ILE A 227 -9.21 1.41 -6.18
C ILE A 227 -8.41 1.14 -4.90
N GLU A 228 -7.12 1.53 -4.85
CA GLU A 228 -6.30 1.36 -3.65
C GLU A 228 -6.83 2.15 -2.45
N GLN A 229 -7.42 3.33 -2.68
CA GLN A 229 -8.02 4.15 -1.63
C GLN A 229 -9.30 3.51 -1.06
N TYR A 230 -10.15 2.93 -1.90
CA TYR A 230 -11.34 2.21 -1.45
C TYR A 230 -10.98 0.95 -0.66
N LEU A 231 -10.09 0.11 -1.20
CA LEU A 231 -9.57 -1.05 -0.48
C LEU A 231 -8.84 -0.67 0.81
N GLY A 232 -8.17 0.49 0.82
CA GLY A 232 -7.57 1.08 2.01
C GLY A 232 -8.60 1.37 3.10
N GLN A 233 -9.70 2.03 2.74
CA GLN A 233 -10.77 2.36 3.67
C GLN A 233 -11.49 1.11 4.19
N ALA A 234 -11.83 0.16 3.32
CA ALA A 234 -12.41 -1.12 3.71
C ALA A 234 -11.54 -1.83 4.77
N HIS A 235 -10.23 -1.93 4.51
CA HIS A 235 -9.31 -2.54 5.45
C HIS A 235 -9.22 -1.76 6.78
N ASP A 236 -9.26 -0.43 6.75
CA ASP A 236 -9.20 0.37 7.97
C ASP A 236 -10.49 0.20 8.82
N PHE A 237 -11.68 0.02 8.19
CA PHE A 237 -12.92 -0.35 8.87
C PHE A 237 -12.83 -1.76 9.48
N HIS A 238 -12.33 -2.74 8.73
CA HIS A 238 -12.13 -4.10 9.23
C HIS A 238 -11.24 -4.16 10.49
N VAL A 239 -10.13 -3.40 10.47
CA VAL A 239 -9.21 -3.30 11.62
C VAL A 239 -9.91 -2.68 12.82
N LEU A 240 -10.74 -1.65 12.62
CA LEU A 240 -11.53 -1.06 13.69
C LEU A 240 -12.60 -2.03 14.22
N SER A 241 -13.32 -2.76 13.36
CA SER A 241 -14.28 -3.80 13.78
C SER A 241 -13.60 -4.87 14.65
N THR A 242 -12.44 -5.38 14.22
CA THR A 242 -11.67 -6.37 15.00
C THR A 242 -11.29 -5.83 16.39
N LEU A 243 -10.90 -4.56 16.46
CA LEU A 243 -10.57 -3.91 17.71
C LEU A 243 -11.80 -3.76 18.62
N VAL A 244 -12.92 -3.31 18.05
CA VAL A 244 -14.20 -3.14 18.75
C VAL A 244 -14.67 -4.48 19.34
N SER A 245 -14.65 -5.57 18.57
CA SER A 245 -15.01 -6.90 19.07
C SER A 245 -14.10 -7.40 20.19
N THR A 246 -12.82 -7.01 20.17
CA THR A 246 -11.86 -7.35 21.24
C THR A 246 -12.15 -6.59 22.54
N VAL A 247 -12.64 -5.36 22.45
CA VAL A 247 -13.07 -4.56 23.62
C VAL A 247 -14.42 -5.05 24.15
N ASP A 248 -15.37 -5.32 23.25
CA ASP A 248 -16.72 -5.79 23.58
C ASP A 248 -16.67 -7.06 24.44
N SER A 249 -15.95 -8.08 23.98
CA SER A 249 -15.80 -9.37 24.68
C SER A 249 -15.14 -9.31 26.07
N LYS A 250 -14.47 -8.21 26.42
CA LYS A 250 -13.67 -8.11 27.66
C LYS A 250 -14.28 -7.19 28.72
N TYR A 251 -15.11 -6.22 28.35
CA TYR A 251 -15.41 -5.09 29.23
C TYR A 251 -16.88 -4.66 29.26
N VAL A 252 -17.76 -5.31 28.50
CA VAL A 252 -19.12 -4.81 28.26
C VAL A 252 -20.14 -5.43 29.22
N ASN A 253 -20.94 -4.55 29.83
CA ASN A 253 -22.16 -4.91 30.54
C ASN A 253 -23.38 -4.92 29.57
N ASP A 254 -24.48 -5.56 29.97
CA ASP A 254 -25.67 -5.71 29.11
C ASP A 254 -26.25 -4.40 28.55
N LYS A 255 -26.02 -3.25 29.23
CA LYS A 255 -26.50 -1.94 28.78
C LYS A 255 -25.67 -1.35 27.63
N GLU A 256 -24.39 -1.68 27.52
CA GLU A 256 -23.49 -1.16 26.47
C GLU A 256 -23.42 -2.09 25.25
N LYS A 257 -23.79 -3.36 25.40
CA LYS A 257 -23.73 -4.38 24.34
C LYS A 257 -24.44 -3.96 23.05
N LYS A 258 -25.64 -3.39 23.17
CA LYS A 258 -26.40 -2.90 22.02
C LYS A 258 -25.66 -1.80 21.23
N SER A 259 -24.97 -0.89 21.93
CA SER A 259 -24.21 0.18 21.28
C SER A 259 -22.98 -0.34 20.52
N PHE A 260 -22.35 -1.40 21.02
CA PHE A 260 -21.25 -2.10 20.34
C PHE A 260 -21.75 -2.83 19.09
N GLU A 261 -22.86 -3.55 19.20
CA GLU A 261 -23.49 -4.27 18.08
C GLU A 261 -23.90 -3.30 16.96
N GLU A 262 -24.56 -2.18 17.29
CA GLU A 262 -24.94 -1.15 16.32
C GLU A 262 -23.72 -0.52 15.63
N PHE A 263 -22.66 -0.24 16.39
CA PHE A 263 -21.43 0.32 15.83
C PHE A 263 -20.69 -0.68 14.92
N LEU A 264 -20.63 -1.97 15.31
CA LEU A 264 -20.06 -3.04 14.49
C LEU A 264 -20.83 -3.23 13.17
N LEU A 265 -22.17 -3.21 13.23
CA LEU A 265 -23.00 -3.29 12.03
C LEU A 265 -22.73 -2.13 11.07
N LEU A 266 -22.55 -0.91 11.60
CA LEU A 266 -22.21 0.26 10.80
C LEU A 266 -20.82 0.13 10.15
N LEU A 267 -19.81 -0.32 10.90
CA LEU A 267 -18.47 -0.54 10.37
C LEU A 267 -18.46 -1.58 9.26
N ASN A 268 -19.16 -2.70 9.45
CA ASN A 268 -19.28 -3.75 8.45
C ASN A 268 -19.99 -3.22 7.19
N LYS A 269 -21.04 -2.40 7.35
CA LYS A 269 -21.70 -1.74 6.22
C LYS A 269 -20.71 -0.87 5.43
N PHE A 270 -19.92 -0.03 6.09
CA PHE A 270 -18.93 0.80 5.41
C PHE A 270 -17.80 0.00 4.77
N GLU A 271 -17.34 -1.09 5.41
CA GLU A 271 -16.38 -2.02 4.83
C GLU A 271 -16.91 -2.57 3.50
N THR A 272 -18.11 -3.16 3.51
CA THR A 272 -18.75 -3.74 2.31
C THR A 272 -19.02 -2.68 1.23
N GLU A 273 -19.44 -1.48 1.58
CA GLU A 273 -19.64 -0.38 0.62
C GLU A 273 -18.32 -0.04 -0.10
N LYS A 274 -17.20 0.05 0.63
CA LYS A 274 -15.89 0.34 0.04
C LYS A 274 -15.32 -0.82 -0.77
N GLU A 275 -15.58 -2.06 -0.37
CA GLU A 275 -15.25 -3.24 -1.17
C GLU A 275 -16.01 -3.25 -2.49
N LYS A 276 -17.32 -2.94 -2.45
CA LYS A 276 -18.17 -2.83 -3.65
C LYS A 276 -17.70 -1.71 -4.59
N GLU A 277 -17.45 -0.51 -4.07
CA GLU A 277 -16.91 0.61 -4.85
C GLU A 277 -15.58 0.26 -5.53
N ALA A 278 -14.71 -0.50 -4.85
CA ALA A 278 -13.46 -0.99 -5.42
C ALA A 278 -13.70 -1.98 -6.56
N LEU A 279 -14.59 -2.96 -6.36
CA LEU A 279 -14.95 -3.97 -7.35
C LEU A 279 -15.56 -3.34 -8.60
N GLU A 280 -16.60 -2.51 -8.46
CA GLU A 280 -17.29 -1.86 -9.58
C GLU A 280 -16.32 -1.03 -10.42
N LEU A 281 -15.42 -0.28 -9.76
CA LEU A 281 -14.43 0.52 -10.46
C LEU A 281 -13.40 -0.35 -11.21
N ALA A 282 -12.98 -1.46 -10.62
CA ALA A 282 -12.05 -2.39 -11.24
C ALA A 282 -12.68 -3.13 -12.42
N GLU A 283 -13.93 -3.60 -12.28
CA GLU A 283 -14.69 -4.25 -13.36
C GLU A 283 -14.91 -3.30 -14.52
N LYS A 284 -15.28 -2.04 -14.26
CA LYS A 284 -15.41 -1.03 -15.29
C LYS A 284 -14.10 -0.78 -16.04
N LEU A 285 -12.98 -0.79 -15.33
CA LEU A 285 -11.66 -0.60 -15.94
C LEU A 285 -11.27 -1.80 -16.80
N ILE A 286 -11.54 -3.02 -16.35
CA ILE A 286 -11.28 -4.25 -17.11
C ILE A 286 -12.15 -4.29 -18.37
N GLY A 287 -13.45 -4.01 -18.23
CA GLY A 287 -14.42 -3.98 -19.33
C GLY A 287 -14.12 -2.93 -20.40
N SER A 288 -13.32 -1.90 -20.09
CA SER A 288 -12.84 -0.92 -21.07
C SER A 288 -11.56 -1.34 -21.80
N GLY A 289 -11.15 -2.61 -21.74
CA GLY A 289 -9.96 -3.11 -22.44
C GLY A 289 -8.64 -2.76 -21.75
N LEU A 290 -8.59 -2.83 -20.41
CA LEU A 290 -7.38 -2.48 -19.64
C LEU A 290 -6.14 -3.29 -20.07
N GLU A 291 -6.29 -4.59 -20.35
CA GLU A 291 -5.16 -5.44 -20.74
C GLU A 291 -4.53 -5.02 -22.07
N GLU A 292 -5.38 -4.72 -23.06
CA GLU A 292 -4.96 -4.19 -24.35
C GLU A 292 -4.35 -2.79 -24.20
N THR A 293 -4.96 -1.95 -23.35
CA THR A 293 -4.45 -0.62 -23.02
C THR A 293 -3.04 -0.70 -22.42
N ILE A 294 -2.82 -1.57 -21.41
CA ILE A 294 -1.50 -1.76 -20.80
C ILE A 294 -0.51 -2.31 -21.82
N THR A 295 -0.92 -3.28 -22.64
CA THR A 295 -0.05 -3.84 -23.68
C THR A 295 0.38 -2.75 -24.66
N THR A 296 -0.55 -1.94 -25.16
CA THR A 296 -0.29 -0.85 -26.11
C THR A 296 0.58 0.25 -25.49
N LEU A 297 0.30 0.65 -24.24
CA LEU A 297 1.05 1.69 -23.53
C LEU A 297 2.54 1.36 -23.38
N PHE A 298 2.88 0.09 -23.20
CA PHE A 298 4.25 -0.36 -22.99
C PHE A 298 4.87 -1.06 -24.22
N ASN A 299 4.08 -1.30 -25.26
CA ASN A 299 4.50 -1.83 -26.56
C ASN A 299 4.13 -0.91 -27.75
N PRO A 300 4.53 0.38 -27.77
CA PRO A 300 4.40 1.22 -28.96
C PRO A 300 5.31 0.73 -30.09
#